data_AF-A0A2V1CYL1-F1
#
_entry.id   AF-A0A2V1CYL1-F1
#
_cell.length_a   1.000
_cell.length_b   1.000
_cell.length_c   1.000
_cell.angle_alpha   90.00
_cell.angle_beta   90.00
_cell.angle_gamma   90.00
#
_symmetry.space_group_name_H-M   'P 1'
#
loop_
_entity.id
_entity.type
_entity.pdbx_description
1 polymer ?
#
loop_
_entity_poly.entity_id
_entity_poly.type
_entity_poly.pdbx_seq_one_letter_code
_entity_poly.pdbx_strand_id
1 'polypeptide(L)'
;MDVTNGMGEDDVDEETYGENIDGDVEIELEEEDGQSLESDEEEIFGEDEVDAGRGSDLPTREPFSSGGSGEMHAAATELLQILFELCIAFMTEEFRDGQPSSSILVYYSGVLALQGTGEIFRTAKLFTPILSQLIYIQRLLFLEYALPYEAYPHIGLEE
;
A
#
# COMPACT_ATOMS: atom_id res chain seq x y z
N MET A 1 -54.90 58.78 24.49
CA MET A 1 -54.30 58.33 23.22
C MET A 1 -53.79 56.93 23.50
N ASP A 2 -54.65 55.93 23.32
CA ASP A 2 -54.82 55.11 22.10
C ASP A 2 -53.99 53.82 22.29
N VAL A 3 -54.60 52.71 22.74
CA VAL A 3 -55.24 51.64 21.93
C VAL A 3 -54.27 51.05 20.90
N THR A 4 -53.82 49.80 21.12
CA THR A 4 -54.02 48.68 20.19
C THR A 4 -53.83 47.33 20.91
N ASN A 5 -54.89 46.55 20.87
CA ASN A 5 -54.93 45.09 20.95
C ASN A 5 -54.74 44.55 19.51
N GLY A 6 -54.16 43.36 19.34
CA GLY A 6 -54.09 42.62 18.06
C GLY A 6 -52.94 41.58 18.10
N MET A 7 -53.15 40.29 18.42
CA MET A 7 -53.80 39.18 17.70
C MET A 7 -53.15 38.79 16.34
N GLY A 8 -52.83 37.50 16.23
CA GLY A 8 -52.25 36.77 15.09
C GLY A 8 -51.18 35.79 15.61
N GLU A 9 -51.51 34.60 16.14
CA GLU A 9 -51.88 33.36 15.41
C GLU A 9 -50.88 33.04 14.28
N ASP A 10 -50.06 32.00 14.49
CA ASP A 10 -49.87 30.91 13.53
C ASP A 10 -49.22 29.72 14.25
N ASP A 11 -49.94 28.61 14.25
CA ASP A 11 -49.52 27.26 14.59
C ASP A 11 -48.41 26.80 13.64
N VAL A 12 -47.36 26.18 14.17
CA VAL A 12 -46.53 25.23 13.40
C VAL A 12 -46.15 24.05 14.29
N ASP A 13 -47.01 23.04 14.21
CA ASP A 13 -46.75 21.61 14.05
C ASP A 13 -45.64 20.95 14.91
N GLU A 14 -46.17 20.18 15.85
CA GLU A 14 -45.69 18.86 16.25
C GLU A 14 -45.28 18.00 15.05
N GLU A 15 -43.98 17.72 14.89
CA GLU A 15 -43.54 16.45 14.32
C GLU A 15 -42.50 15.78 15.22
N THR A 16 -43.00 14.77 15.92
CA THR A 16 -42.22 13.73 16.57
C THR A 16 -41.61 12.84 15.49
N TYR A 17 -40.29 12.91 15.31
CA TYR A 17 -39.47 11.82 14.79
C TYR A 17 -38.32 11.64 15.80
N GLY A 18 -38.34 10.68 16.73
CA GLY A 18 -39.00 9.40 16.65
C GLY A 18 -38.17 8.41 15.84
N GLU A 19 -36.86 8.32 16.08
CA GLU A 19 -36.14 7.07 15.84
C GLU A 19 -34.96 6.95 16.82
N ASN A 20 -35.23 6.24 17.92
CA ASN A 20 -34.22 5.62 18.74
C ASN A 20 -33.55 4.57 17.84
N ILE A 21 -32.31 4.80 17.43
CA ILE A 21 -31.48 3.72 16.88
C ILE A 21 -30.83 3.00 18.07
N ASP A 22 -31.68 2.43 18.93
CA ASP A 22 -31.36 1.20 19.66
C ASP A 22 -31.64 0.05 18.69
N GLY A 23 -30.84 0.03 17.61
CA GLY A 23 -30.70 -1.15 16.78
C GLY A 23 -29.50 -1.89 17.32
N ASP A 24 -29.74 -2.87 18.20
CA ASP A 24 -28.87 -4.04 18.29
C ASP A 24 -28.80 -4.62 16.87
N VAL A 25 -27.81 -4.17 16.10
CA VAL A 25 -27.43 -4.85 14.88
C VAL A 25 -26.73 -6.11 15.36
N GLU A 26 -27.51 -7.17 15.52
CA GLU A 26 -26.99 -8.53 15.56
C GLU A 26 -26.24 -8.75 14.24
N ILE A 27 -24.93 -8.50 14.28
CA ILE A 27 -24.03 -8.90 13.21
C ILE A 27 -24.00 -10.43 13.29
N GLU A 28 -24.81 -11.09 12.47
CA GLU A 28 -24.66 -12.51 12.19
C GLU A 28 -23.25 -12.71 11.62
N LEU A 29 -22.36 -13.20 12.49
CA LEU A 29 -21.05 -13.67 12.10
C LEU A 29 -21.26 -15.00 11.37
N GLU A 30 -21.38 -14.95 10.05
CA GLU A 30 -21.03 -16.13 9.26
C GLU A 30 -19.52 -16.35 9.44
N GLU A 31 -19.17 -17.30 10.30
CA GLU A 31 -17.82 -17.83 10.38
C GLU A 31 -17.55 -18.58 9.07
N GLU A 32 -17.11 -17.84 8.05
CA GLU A 32 -16.58 -18.45 6.84
C GLU A 32 -15.23 -19.07 7.16
N ASP A 33 -15.29 -20.40 7.23
CA ASP A 33 -14.26 -21.41 7.36
C ASP A 33 -12.84 -20.94 7.00
N GLY A 34 -11.94 -21.11 7.97
CA GLY A 34 -10.53 -20.79 7.85
C GLY A 34 -9.88 -21.63 6.75
N GLN A 35 -9.72 -21.03 5.58
CA GLN A 35 -8.89 -21.60 4.53
C GLN A 35 -7.43 -21.44 4.95
N SER A 36 -6.89 -22.53 5.51
CA SER A 36 -5.47 -22.73 5.77
C SER A 36 -4.65 -22.29 4.56
N LEU A 37 -3.77 -21.32 4.77
CA LEU A 37 -2.71 -21.02 3.83
C LEU A 37 -1.75 -22.21 3.85
N GLU A 38 -1.87 -23.14 2.91
CA GLU A 38 -0.82 -24.12 2.64
C GLU A 38 0.40 -23.34 2.14
N SER A 39 1.35 -23.16 3.05
CA SER A 39 2.66 -22.63 2.76
C SER A 39 3.46 -23.79 2.17
N ASP A 40 3.61 -23.81 0.84
CA ASP A 40 4.51 -24.76 0.17
C ASP A 40 5.96 -24.46 0.59
N GLU A 41 6.45 -25.27 1.52
CA GLU A 41 7.82 -25.27 2.00
C GLU A 41 8.65 -26.07 0.98
N GLU A 42 9.28 -25.38 0.03
CA GLU A 42 10.27 -26.01 -0.87
C GLU A 42 11.46 -26.51 -0.04
N GLU A 43 11.55 -27.83 0.12
CA GLU A 43 12.65 -28.53 0.78
C GLU A 43 13.97 -28.23 0.06
N ILE A 44 14.89 -27.58 0.76
CA ILE A 44 16.31 -27.51 0.39
C ILE A 44 16.85 -28.95 0.31
N PHE A 45 17.16 -29.38 -0.91
CA PHE A 45 17.84 -30.64 -1.17
C PHE A 45 19.21 -30.62 -0.47
N GLY A 46 19.35 -31.49 0.53
CA GLY A 46 20.64 -31.86 1.10
C GLY A 46 21.50 -32.49 0.00
N GLU A 47 22.64 -31.86 -0.28
CA GLU A 47 23.64 -32.41 -1.18
C GLU A 47 24.38 -33.53 -0.45
N ASP A 48 24.05 -34.76 -0.83
CA ASP A 48 24.74 -35.98 -0.43
C ASP A 48 26.23 -35.90 -0.81
N GLU A 49 27.10 -36.16 0.16
CA GLU A 49 28.51 -36.41 -0.06
C GLU A 49 28.68 -37.67 -0.94
N VAL A 50 29.17 -37.48 -2.17
CA VAL A 50 29.68 -38.58 -3.00
C VAL A 50 31.18 -38.41 -3.24
N ASP A 51 31.97 -38.83 -2.24
CA ASP A 51 33.39 -39.18 -2.46
C ASP A 51 33.47 -40.49 -3.24
N ALA A 52 33.69 -40.38 -4.55
CA ALA A 52 34.12 -41.49 -5.37
C ALA A 52 35.20 -41.02 -6.34
N GLY A 53 36.45 -41.06 -5.88
CA GLY A 53 37.61 -40.85 -6.73
C GLY A 53 37.66 -41.82 -7.92
N ARG A 54 37.70 -41.29 -9.14
CA ARG A 54 38.45 -41.88 -10.27
C ARG A 54 38.56 -40.88 -11.42
N GLY A 55 39.79 -40.65 -11.86
CA GLY A 55 40.09 -39.72 -12.95
C GLY A 55 39.52 -40.13 -14.30
N SER A 56 39.16 -39.12 -15.08
CA SER A 56 39.28 -39.13 -16.53
C SER A 56 39.25 -37.70 -17.06
N ASP A 57 40.20 -37.41 -17.93
CA ASP A 57 40.42 -36.14 -18.62
C ASP A 57 39.14 -35.55 -19.20
N LEU A 58 38.82 -34.30 -18.84
CA LEU A 58 37.75 -33.51 -19.44
C LEU A 58 38.33 -32.18 -19.94
N PRO A 59 37.86 -31.68 -21.11
CA PRO A 59 38.41 -30.50 -21.75
C PRO A 59 38.16 -29.28 -20.86
N THR A 60 39.18 -28.42 -20.76
CA THR A 60 39.10 -27.11 -20.11
C THR A 60 37.82 -26.41 -20.51
N ARG A 61 36.88 -26.30 -19.56
CA ARG A 61 35.65 -25.54 -19.73
C ARG A 61 36.05 -24.07 -19.76
N GLU A 62 36.08 -23.49 -20.96
CA GLU A 62 36.19 -22.05 -21.15
C GLU A 62 35.21 -21.35 -20.19
N PRO A 63 35.64 -20.33 -19.44
CA PRO A 63 34.76 -19.63 -18.53
C PRO A 63 33.64 -19.01 -19.35
N PHE A 64 32.41 -19.50 -19.17
CA PHE A 64 31.22 -18.85 -19.71
C PHE A 64 31.22 -17.44 -19.16
N SER A 65 31.48 -16.48 -20.05
CA SER A 65 31.48 -15.06 -19.72
C SER A 65 30.08 -14.70 -19.22
N SER A 66 29.94 -14.54 -17.90
CA SER A 66 28.73 -14.02 -17.23
C SER A 66 28.58 -12.50 -17.44
N GLY A 67 28.99 -12.00 -18.61
CA GLY A 67 29.02 -10.57 -18.93
C GLY A 67 27.63 -9.92 -18.93
N GLY A 68 26.57 -10.67 -19.22
CA GLY A 68 25.20 -10.14 -19.25
C GLY A 68 24.55 -9.96 -17.87
N SER A 69 25.03 -10.65 -16.83
CA SER A 69 24.43 -10.59 -15.49
C SER A 69 24.72 -9.24 -14.80
N GLY A 70 25.96 -8.73 -14.96
CA GLY A 70 26.39 -7.47 -14.35
C GLY A 70 25.69 -6.25 -14.95
N GLU A 71 25.50 -6.23 -16.27
CA GLU A 71 24.81 -5.12 -16.96
C GLU A 71 23.32 -5.05 -16.58
N MET A 72 22.65 -6.21 -16.50
CA MET A 72 21.26 -6.28 -16.06
C MET A 72 21.09 -5.85 -14.61
N HIS A 73 22.01 -6.23 -13.73
CA HIS A 73 22.00 -5.81 -12.31
C HIS A 73 22.21 -4.30 -12.16
N ALA A 74 23.15 -3.72 -12.91
CA ALA A 74 23.41 -2.28 -12.90
C ALA A 74 22.18 -1.49 -13.36
N ALA A 75 21.54 -1.91 -14.47
CA ALA A 75 20.33 -1.27 -14.98
C ALA A 75 19.15 -1.38 -13.99
N ALA A 76 18.99 -2.53 -13.32
CA ALA A 76 17.96 -2.70 -12.30
C ALA A 76 18.22 -1.78 -11.09
N THR A 77 19.48 -1.62 -10.69
CA THR A 77 19.87 -0.71 -9.60
C THR A 77 19.50 0.73 -9.96
N GLU A 78 19.90 1.20 -11.14
CA GLU A 78 19.55 2.54 -11.64
C GLU A 78 18.03 2.78 -11.66
N LEU A 79 17.26 1.81 -12.19
CA LEU A 79 15.80 1.88 -12.20
C LEU A 79 15.21 2.00 -10.79
N LEU A 80 15.73 1.24 -9.83
CA LEU A 80 15.27 1.28 -8.44
C LEU A 80 15.55 2.65 -7.80
N GLN A 81 16.70 3.27 -8.09
CA GLN A 81 17.01 4.62 -7.56
C GLN A 81 16.06 5.68 -8.12
N ILE A 82 15.80 5.64 -9.44
CA ILE A 82 14.85 6.57 -10.08
C ILE A 82 13.43 6.33 -9.55
N LEU A 83 13.03 5.08 -9.37
CA LEU A 83 11.73 4.74 -8.80
C LEU A 83 11.61 5.23 -7.35
N PHE A 84 12.68 5.10 -6.56
CA PHE A 84 12.74 5.61 -5.20
C PHE A 84 12.52 7.12 -5.17
N GLU A 85 13.28 7.88 -5.98
CA GLU A 85 13.11 9.33 -6.08
C GLU A 85 11.70 9.71 -6.53
N LEU A 86 11.15 9.01 -7.53
CA LEU A 86 9.77 9.22 -7.99
C LEU A 86 8.76 9.00 -6.86
N CYS A 87 8.93 7.94 -6.07
CA CYS A 87 8.08 7.67 -4.90
C CYS A 87 8.17 8.81 -3.88
N ILE A 88 9.38 9.28 -3.55
CA ILE A 88 9.58 10.41 -2.65
C ILE A 88 8.89 11.67 -3.20
N ALA A 89 9.05 11.96 -4.49
CA ALA A 89 8.41 13.11 -5.14
C ALA A 89 6.88 13.05 -5.05
N PHE A 90 6.25 11.88 -5.22
CA PHE A 90 4.81 11.73 -5.06
C PHE A 90 4.35 11.84 -3.60
N MET A 91 5.15 11.36 -2.65
CA MET A 91 4.80 11.43 -1.22
C MET A 91 5.02 12.84 -0.63
N THR A 92 5.90 13.64 -1.23
CA THR A 92 6.22 15.01 -0.80
C THR A 92 5.53 16.09 -1.64
N GLU A 93 4.66 15.68 -2.56
CA GLU A 93 3.87 16.59 -3.39
C GLU A 93 3.03 17.54 -2.52
N GLU A 94 3.22 18.85 -2.70
CA GLU A 94 2.43 19.85 -2.01
C GLU A 94 0.99 19.92 -2.56
N PHE A 95 0.02 20.07 -1.66
CA PHE A 95 -1.37 20.28 -2.07
C PHE A 95 -1.54 21.65 -2.71
N ARG A 96 -1.94 21.67 -3.98
CA ARG A 96 -2.35 22.89 -4.68
C ARG A 96 -3.61 23.44 -4.03
N ASP A 97 -3.55 24.72 -3.66
CA ASP A 97 -4.64 25.43 -2.96
C ASP A 97 -5.10 24.74 -1.66
N GLY A 98 -4.23 23.94 -1.03
CA GLY A 98 -4.55 23.18 0.17
C GLY A 98 -5.59 22.06 -0.05
N GLN A 99 -5.90 21.73 -1.30
CA GLN A 99 -6.89 20.69 -1.62
C GLN A 99 -6.21 19.32 -1.68
N PRO A 100 -6.60 18.34 -0.85
CA PRO A 100 -6.01 17.01 -0.89
C PRO A 100 -6.29 16.29 -2.22
N SER A 101 -7.37 16.67 -2.91
CA SER A 101 -7.67 16.20 -4.26
C SER A 101 -6.68 16.67 -5.33
N SER A 102 -5.68 17.49 -5.00
CA SER A 102 -4.63 17.83 -5.96
C SER A 102 -3.48 16.84 -5.97
N SER A 103 -3.39 15.94 -4.98
CA SER A 103 -2.27 15.00 -4.84
C SER A 103 -2.58 13.66 -5.47
N ILE A 104 -1.60 13.15 -6.22
CA ILE A 104 -1.67 11.82 -6.84
C ILE A 104 -1.80 10.74 -5.76
N LEU A 105 -1.15 10.91 -4.61
CA LEU A 105 -1.16 9.93 -3.53
C LEU A 105 -2.56 9.74 -2.95
N VAL A 106 -3.32 10.82 -2.81
CA VAL A 106 -4.71 10.76 -2.32
C VAL A 106 -5.59 10.02 -3.31
N TYR A 107 -5.48 10.30 -4.61
CA TYR A 107 -6.18 9.54 -5.64
C TYR A 107 -5.81 8.05 -5.63
N TYR A 108 -4.52 7.74 -5.56
CA TYR A 108 -4.03 6.37 -5.51
C TYR A 108 -4.61 5.61 -4.31
N SER A 109 -4.63 6.24 -3.13
CA SER A 109 -5.23 5.65 -1.93
C SER A 109 -6.74 5.38 -2.10
N GLY A 110 -7.46 6.25 -2.81
CA GLY A 110 -8.87 6.04 -3.16
C GLY A 110 -9.08 4.90 -4.17
N VAL A 111 -8.19 4.75 -5.15
CA VAL A 111 -8.22 3.63 -6.11
C VAL A 111 -7.99 2.29 -5.40
N LEU A 112 -7.11 2.25 -4.40
CA LEU A 112 -6.91 1.06 -3.57
C LEU A 112 -8.16 0.68 -2.76
N ALA A 113 -9.01 1.66 -2.44
CA ALA A 113 -10.28 1.43 -1.77
C ALA A 113 -11.34 0.82 -2.71
N LEU A 114 -11.11 0.74 -4.02
CA LEU A 114 -12.05 0.11 -4.95
C LEU A 114 -12.03 -1.43 -4.82
N GLN A 115 -13.21 -2.04 -5.00
CA GLN A 115 -13.42 -3.48 -4.96
C GLN A 115 -14.07 -3.97 -6.27
N GLY A 116 -13.75 -5.22 -6.66
CA GLY A 116 -14.34 -5.87 -7.83
C GLY A 116 -14.01 -5.13 -9.13
N THR A 117 -15.04 -4.83 -9.93
CA THR A 117 -14.92 -4.08 -11.19
C THR A 117 -14.69 -2.58 -11.01
N GLY A 118 -14.56 -2.10 -9.75
CA GLY A 118 -14.36 -0.68 -9.44
C GLY A 118 -15.65 0.11 -9.21
N GLU A 119 -16.77 -0.57 -9.07
CA GLU A 119 -18.09 0.05 -8.88
C GLU A 119 -18.38 0.40 -7.42
N ILE A 120 -17.70 -0.26 -6.47
CA ILE A 120 -17.98 -0.16 -5.04
C ILE A 120 -16.67 0.04 -4.27
N PHE A 121 -16.74 0.85 -3.21
CA PHE A 121 -15.65 1.01 -2.25
C PHE A 121 -15.68 -0.09 -1.17
N ARG A 122 -14.50 -0.55 -0.78
CA ARG A 122 -14.28 -1.45 0.35
C ARG A 122 -14.79 -0.81 1.63
N THR A 123 -15.44 -1.60 2.48
CA THR A 123 -15.75 -1.19 3.87
C THR A 123 -14.46 -0.85 4.62
N ALA A 124 -14.55 0.05 5.60
CA ALA A 124 -13.42 0.45 6.44
C ALA A 124 -12.61 -0.76 6.97
N LYS A 125 -13.29 -1.81 7.47
CA LYS A 125 -12.65 -3.05 7.96
C LYS A 125 -11.70 -3.70 6.94
N LEU A 126 -12.04 -3.64 5.65
CA LEU A 126 -11.25 -4.24 4.57
C LEU A 126 -10.24 -3.27 3.96
N PHE A 127 -10.49 -1.96 4.03
CA PHE A 127 -9.60 -0.95 3.48
C PHE A 127 -8.49 -0.53 4.46
N THR A 128 -8.76 -0.46 5.76
CA THR A 128 -7.79 -0.09 6.79
C THR A 128 -6.47 -0.89 6.73
N PRO A 129 -6.45 -2.23 6.57
CA PRO A 129 -5.18 -2.95 6.45
C PRO A 129 -4.39 -2.55 5.19
N ILE A 130 -5.06 -2.32 4.06
CA ILE A 130 -4.43 -1.86 2.81
C ILE A 130 -3.82 -0.47 3.00
N LEU A 131 -4.60 0.45 3.58
CA LEU A 131 -4.14 1.81 3.86
C LEU A 131 -2.98 1.81 4.86
N SER A 132 -3.04 0.96 5.90
CA SER A 132 -1.97 0.81 6.89
C SER A 132 -0.68 0.30 6.25
N GLN A 133 -0.77 -0.67 5.34
CA GLN A 133 0.38 -1.18 4.61
C GLN A 133 1.01 -0.10 3.73
N LEU A 134 0.19 0.69 3.02
CA LEU A 134 0.66 1.83 2.24
C LEU A 134 1.41 2.83 3.13
N ILE A 135 0.80 3.28 4.23
CA ILE A 135 1.43 4.23 5.18
C ILE A 135 2.72 3.65 5.75
N TYR A 136 2.76 2.35 6.06
CA TYR A 136 3.95 1.69 6.58
C TYR A 136 5.11 1.75 5.58
N ILE A 137 4.87 1.40 4.32
CA ILE A 137 5.89 1.46 3.25
C ILE A 137 6.37 2.92 3.07
N GLN A 138 5.46 3.88 3.02
CA GLN A 138 5.84 5.30 2.91
C GLN A 138 6.77 5.76 4.03
N ARG A 139 6.52 5.31 5.27
CA ARG A 139 7.39 5.60 6.41
C ARG A 139 8.78 5.00 6.25
N LEU A 140 8.88 3.78 5.72
CA LEU A 140 10.18 3.16 5.44
C LEU A 140 10.95 3.94 4.37
N LEU A 141 10.27 4.36 3.30
CA LEU A 141 10.90 5.17 2.24
C LEU A 141 11.36 6.53 2.76
N PHE A 142 10.57 7.18 3.61
CA PHE A 142 11.00 8.42 4.26
C PHE A 142 12.19 8.22 5.21
N LEU A 143 12.25 7.08 5.89
CA LEU A 143 13.38 6.76 6.75
C LEU A 143 14.65 6.60 5.92
N GLU A 144 14.58 5.87 4.81
CA GLU A 144 15.69 5.71 3.87
C GLU A 144 16.10 7.05 3.24
N TYR A 145 15.14 7.92 2.93
CA TYR A 145 15.44 9.25 2.38
C TYR A 145 16.12 10.18 3.40
N ALA A 146 15.74 10.09 4.67
CA ALA A 146 16.32 10.91 5.73
C ALA A 146 17.65 10.37 6.25
N LEU A 147 17.84 9.05 6.20
CA LEU A 147 19.04 8.35 6.63
C LEU A 147 19.32 7.19 5.66
N PRO A 148 19.99 7.47 4.52
CA PRO A 148 20.35 6.45 3.56
C PRO A 148 21.22 5.38 4.22
N TYR A 149 20.86 4.11 4.03
CA TYR A 149 21.73 3.01 4.44
C TYR A 149 22.87 2.79 3.45
N GLU A 150 22.63 3.10 2.17
CA GLU A 150 23.61 3.03 1.09
C GLU A 150 23.57 4.34 0.30
N ALA A 151 24.70 4.71 -0.30
CA ALA A 151 24.74 5.86 -1.21
C ALA A 151 23.90 5.59 -2.45
N TYR A 152 23.21 6.62 -2.96
CA TYR A 152 22.44 6.55 -4.20
C TYR A 152 23.01 7.52 -5.25
N PRO A 153 24.03 7.09 -6.03
CA PRO A 153 24.74 7.97 -6.95
C PRO A 153 23.88 8.58 -8.07
N HIS A 154 22.83 7.89 -8.49
CA HIS A 154 21.99 8.34 -9.61
C HIS A 154 21.03 9.47 -9.21
N ILE A 155 20.74 9.62 -7.92
CA ILE A 155 19.80 10.61 -7.37
C ILE A 155 20.52 11.63 -6.46
N GLY A 156 21.85 11.53 -6.33
CA GLY A 156 22.68 12.49 -5.62
C GLY A 156 22.55 12.45 -4.09
N LEU A 157 22.09 11.33 -3.51
CA LEU A 157 22.10 11.13 -2.07
C LEU A 157 23.43 10.48 -1.65
N GLU A 158 24.23 11.22 -0.89
CA GLU A 158 25.49 10.78 -0.30
C GLU A 158 25.25 10.37 1.17
N GLU A 159 26.07 9.43 1.68
CA GLU A 159 26.01 8.89 3.05
C GLU A 159 26.38 9.93 4.14
#